data_AF-A0A3D3UPM2-F1
#
_entry.id   AF-A0A3D3UPM2-F1
#
_cell.length_a   1.000
_cell.length_b   1.000
_cell.length_c   1.000
_cell.angle_alpha   90.00
_cell.angle_beta   90.00
_cell.angle_gamma   90.00
#
_symmetry.space_group_name_H-M   'P 1'
#
loop_
_entity.id
_entity.type
_entity.pdbx_description
1 polymer ?
#
loop_
_entity_poly.entity_id
_entity_poly.type
_entity_poly.pdbx_seq_one_letter_code
_entity_poly.pdbx_strand_id
1 'polypeptide(L)' 'MDVARDANSLASLKNSDGGLYIGVNKNLDAGMFFSGLIDDVRIYNKALSAEEIAALAQ' A
#
# COMPACT_ATOMS: atom_id res chain seq x y z
N MET A 1 15.75 -31.01 9.06
CA MET A 1 15.20 -30.13 8.01
C MET A 1 15.33 -28.72 8.53
N ASP A 2 16.54 -28.18 8.41
CA ASP A 2 16.81 -26.82 8.89
C ASP A 2 16.34 -25.86 7.81
N VAL A 3 15.21 -25.21 8.06
CA VAL A 3 14.74 -24.09 7.25
C VAL A 3 15.76 -22.98 7.43
N ALA A 4 16.45 -22.61 6.36
CA ALA A 4 17.33 -21.44 6.34
C ALA A 4 16.50 -20.20 6.73
N ARG A 5 16.74 -19.69 7.94
CA ARG A 5 16.30 -18.34 8.31
C ARG A 5 17.28 -17.40 7.63
N ASP A 6 16.80 -16.62 6.65
CA ASP A 6 17.60 -15.55 6.08
C ASP A 6 17.90 -14.54 7.21
N ALA A 7 19.12 -14.60 7.73
CA ALA A 7 19.61 -13.77 8.83
C ALA A 7 20.02 -12.38 8.33
N ASN A 8 19.82 -12.09 7.04
CA ASN A 8 20.01 -10.78 6.50
C ASN A 8 18.89 -9.89 7.04
N SER A 9 19.21 -9.13 8.09
CA SER A 9 18.38 -8.01 8.52
C SER A 9 18.21 -7.12 7.29
N LEU A 10 17.07 -7.22 6.62
CA LEU A 10 16.70 -6.31 5.54
C LEU A 10 16.92 -4.93 6.11
N ALA A 11 17.95 -4.22 5.62
CA ALA A 11 18.38 -2.94 6.16
C ALA A 11 17.15 -2.13 6.54
N SER A 12 17.04 -1.77 7.83
CA SER A 12 15.80 -1.26 8.48
C SER A 12 14.84 -0.70 7.46
N LEU A 13 13.71 -1.39 7.23
CA LEU A 13 12.70 -0.98 6.26
C LEU A 13 12.55 0.54 6.35
N LYS A 14 12.88 1.25 5.27
CA LYS A 14 12.83 2.71 5.30
C LYS A 14 11.42 3.11 5.66
N ASN A 15 11.26 3.72 6.83
CA ASN A 15 9.99 4.32 7.20
C ASN A 15 9.67 5.38 6.15
N SER A 16 8.46 5.32 5.60
CA SER A 16 7.94 6.43 4.83
C SER A 16 7.61 7.53 5.84
N ASP A 17 8.45 8.56 5.86
CA ASP A 17 8.30 9.79 6.65
C ASP A 17 7.30 10.77 6.02
N GLY A 18 6.86 10.51 4.78
CA GLY A 18 5.77 11.23 4.13
C GLY A 18 4.38 10.71 4.51
N GLY A 19 3.37 11.58 4.41
CA GLY A 19 1.97 11.22 4.62
C GLY A 19 1.39 10.30 3.54
N LEU A 20 0.16 9.83 3.77
CA LEU A 20 -0.64 9.12 2.77
C LEU A 20 -1.24 10.14 1.79
N TYR A 21 -0.89 10.03 0.51
CA TYR A 21 -1.43 10.84 -0.57
C TYR A 21 -2.34 9.99 -1.46
N ILE A 22 -3.53 10.48 -1.76
CA ILE A 22 -4.49 9.85 -2.69
C ILE A 22 -4.77 10.83 -3.82
N GLY A 23 -4.67 10.34 -5.06
CA GLY A 23 -4.88 11.17 -6.25
C GLY A 23 -3.76 12.14 -6.58
N VAL A 24 -2.60 12.05 -5.91
CA VAL A 24 -1.40 12.86 -6.21
C VAL A 24 -0.14 12.15 -5.72
N ASN A 25 1.02 12.53 -6.23
CA ASN A 25 2.31 12.08 -5.72
C ASN A 25 2.72 12.83 -4.43
N LYS A 26 3.79 12.39 -3.76
CA LYS A 26 4.29 13.01 -2.53
C LYS A 26 4.85 14.43 -2.67
N ASN A 27 5.17 14.86 -3.90
CA ASN A 27 5.79 16.15 -4.19
C ASN A 27 4.74 17.22 -4.54
N LEU A 28 3.47 16.84 -4.69
CA LEU A 28 2.36 17.73 -5.06
C LEU A 28 2.61 18.48 -6.38
N ASP A 29 3.29 17.83 -7.33
CA ASP A 29 3.66 18.42 -8.61
C ASP A 29 2.42 18.84 -9.40
N ALA A 30 2.42 20.07 -9.92
CA ALA A 30 1.35 20.57 -10.76
C ALA A 30 1.17 19.68 -12.00
N GLY A 31 -0.06 19.25 -12.27
CA GLY A 31 -0.39 18.33 -13.36
C GLY A 31 -0.32 16.83 -13.00
N MET A 32 0.14 16.47 -11.79
CA MET A 32 0.10 15.08 -11.30
C MET A 32 -1.14 14.75 -10.44
N PHE A 33 -2.07 15.70 -10.34
CA PHE A 33 -3.35 15.50 -9.68
C PHE A 33 -4.28 14.68 -10.57
N PHE A 34 -4.86 13.63 -10.00
CA PHE A 34 -5.94 12.88 -10.62
C PHE A 34 -7.16 13.78 -10.79
N SER A 35 -7.65 13.90 -12.03
CA SER A 35 -8.81 14.73 -12.37
C SER A 35 -10.06 13.85 -12.52
N GLY A 36 -10.63 13.45 -11.39
CA GLY A 36 -11.81 12.59 -11.33
C GLY A 36 -12.31 12.40 -9.90
N LEU A 37 -13.33 11.56 -9.73
CA LEU A 37 -13.87 11.19 -8.42
C LEU A 37 -13.16 9.94 -7.90
N ILE A 38 -12.85 9.94 -6.61
CA ILE A 38 -12.30 8.79 -5.88
C ILE A 38 -13.27 8.48 -4.75
N ASP A 39 -13.64 7.22 -4.62
CA ASP A 39 -14.55 6.72 -3.59
C ASP A 39 -14.10 5.33 -3.10
N ASP A 40 -14.68 4.84 -2.02
CA ASP A 40 -14.55 3.46 -1.52
C ASP A 40 -13.12 3.01 -1.15
N VAL A 41 -12.26 3.94 -0.71
CA VAL A 41 -10.89 3.64 -0.29
C VAL A 41 -10.85 2.87 1.03
N ARG A 42 -10.20 1.71 1.04
CA ARG A 42 -10.04 0.84 2.22
C ARG A 42 -8.57 0.46 2.44
N ILE A 43 -8.09 0.49 3.69
CA ILE A 43 -6.74 0.10 4.10
C ILE A 43 -6.84 -1.04 5.11
N TYR A 44 -6.08 -2.11 4.90
CA TYR A 44 -6.11 -3.31 5.75
C TYR A 44 -4.75 -3.53 6.40
N ASN A 45 -4.77 -3.87 7.69
CA ASN A 45 -3.59 -4.30 8.46
C ASN A 45 -3.38 -5.83 8.41
N LYS A 46 -4.14 -6.52 7.57
CA LYS A 46 -4.06 -7.96 7.33
C LYS A 46 -4.03 -8.24 5.83
N ALA A 47 -3.46 -9.38 5.45
CA ALA A 47 -3.66 -9.92 4.12
C ALA A 47 -5.11 -10.42 4.00
N LEU A 48 -5.78 -10.02 2.91
CA LEU A 48 -7.11 -10.53 2.58
C LEU A 48 -7.00 -11.81 1.77
N SER A 49 -7.95 -12.73 1.95
CA SER A 49 -8.09 -13.91 1.09
C SER A 49 -8.67 -13.53 -0.29
N ALA A 50 -8.54 -14.44 -1.26
CA ALA A 50 -9.12 -14.23 -2.59
C ALA A 50 -10.65 -14.09 -2.54
N GLU A 51 -11.30 -14.83 -1.65
CA GLU A 51 -12.73 -14.77 -1.41
C GLU A 51 -13.14 -13.44 -0.76
N GLU A 52 -12.36 -12.93 0.20
CA GLU A 52 -12.61 -11.62 0.82
C GLU A 52 -12.49 -10.49 -0.21
N ILE A 53 -11.51 -10.56 -1.12
CA ILE A 53 -11.37 -9.59 -2.21
C ILE A 53 -12.56 -9.68 -3.18
N ALA A 54 -12.98 -10.89 -3.55
CA ALA A 54 -14.11 -11.10 -4.45
C ALA A 54 -15.41 -10.52 -3.88
N ALA A 55 -15.63 -10.65 -2.58
CA ALA A 55 -16.80 -10.08 -1.90
C ALA A 55 -16.80 -8.54 -1.85
N LEU A 56 -15.64 -7.89 -1.94
CA LEU A 56 -15.52 -6.42 -1.94
C LEU A 56 -15.73 -5.80 -3.34
N ALA A 57 -15.62 -6.60 -4.40
CA ALA A 57 -15.75 -6.16 -5.78
C ALA A 57 -17.18 -6.29 -6.35
N GLN A 58 -18.13 -6.78 -5.54
CA GLN A 58 -19.52 -7.02 -5.93
C GLN A 58 -20.43 -5.80 -5.74
#